data_AF-A0A9P7X2I8-F1
#
_entry.id   AF-A0A9P7X2I8-F1
#
_cell.length_a   1.000
_cell.length_b   1.000
_cell.length_c   1.000
_cell.angle_alpha   90.00
_cell.angle_beta   90.00
_cell.angle_gamma   90.00
#
_symmetry.space_group_name_H-M   'P 1'
#
loop_
_entity.id
_entity.type
_entity.pdbx_description
1 polymer ?
#
loop_
_entity_poly.entity_id
_entity_poly.type
_entity_poly.pdbx_seq_one_letter_code
_entity_poly.pdbx_strand_id
1 'polypeptide(L)'
;MGWSATLTIVWNESLSVTQTVQLIWGILLLGAIQSILTVGIHCCELITTLARDERVWRAASSVNGARPDGNPLKVVLGSWQSMGLLLAKPLIHWVFGLAVSMEAGRGFVISGEFMSALGGGMIAIAAFVTFIGTRRPEGPQPAAFGHI
;
A
#
# COMPACT_ATOMS: atom_id res chain seq x y z
N MET A 1 -28.92 -7.13 -7.84
CA MET A 1 -28.34 -7.35 -9.18
C MET A 1 -27.13 -6.46 -9.31
N GLY A 2 -25.95 -6.95 -8.93
CA GLY A 2 -24.69 -6.24 -9.15
C GLY A 2 -24.18 -6.57 -10.55
N TRP A 3 -23.83 -5.55 -11.34
CA TRP A 3 -23.20 -5.76 -12.64
C TRP A 3 -21.73 -6.16 -12.40
N SER A 4 -21.39 -7.45 -12.49
CA SER A 4 -19.99 -7.87 -12.50
C SER A 4 -19.45 -7.76 -13.92
N ALA A 5 -18.63 -6.75 -14.20
CA ALA A 5 -17.88 -6.65 -15.44
C ALA A 5 -16.55 -7.38 -15.28
N THR A 6 -16.20 -8.24 -16.23
CA THR A 6 -14.91 -8.95 -16.24
C THR A 6 -14.20 -8.66 -17.55
N LEU A 7 -12.93 -8.28 -17.47
CA LEU A 7 -12.03 -8.15 -18.62
C LEU A 7 -11.13 -9.39 -18.67
N THR A 8 -11.07 -10.04 -19.82
CA THR A 8 -10.16 -11.18 -20.04
C THR A 8 -9.12 -10.81 -21.09
N ILE A 9 -7.85 -10.98 -20.76
CA ILE A 9 -6.72 -10.84 -21.68
C ILE A 9 -6.23 -12.24 -21.99
N VAL A 10 -6.38 -12.65 -23.26
CA VAL A 10 -6.06 -14.02 -23.68
C VAL A 10 -4.69 -14.12 -24.34
N TRP A 11 -4.07 -15.29 -24.23
CA TRP A 11 -2.87 -15.59 -25.00
C TRP A 11 -3.21 -15.66 -26.48
N ASN A 12 -2.27 -15.23 -27.34
CA ASN A 12 -2.45 -15.40 -28.76
C ASN A 12 -2.23 -16.88 -29.15
N GLU A 13 -3.31 -17.58 -29.44
CA GLU A 13 -3.31 -18.99 -29.85
C GLU A 13 -2.65 -19.25 -31.21
N SER A 14 -2.45 -18.21 -32.03
CA SER A 14 -1.77 -18.34 -33.32
C SER A 14 -0.26 -18.61 -33.16
N LEU A 15 0.29 -18.37 -31.96
CA LEU A 15 1.67 -18.67 -31.62
C LEU A 15 1.66 -19.98 -30.81
N SER A 16 2.33 -21.03 -31.32
CA SER A 16 2.47 -22.32 -30.64
C SER A 16 3.46 -22.23 -29.47
N VAL A 17 3.13 -21.43 -28.46
CA VAL A 17 3.92 -21.21 -27.26
C VAL A 17 3.52 -22.25 -26.21
N THR A 18 4.50 -22.86 -25.55
CA THR A 18 4.22 -23.84 -24.49
C THR A 18 3.55 -23.15 -23.30
N GLN A 19 2.66 -23.88 -22.61
CA GLN A 19 1.95 -23.40 -21.42
C GLN A 19 2.92 -22.90 -20.33
N THR A 20 4.09 -23.52 -20.20
CA THR A 20 5.14 -23.09 -19.28
C THR A 20 5.62 -21.66 -19.57
N VAL A 21 5.84 -21.33 -20.84
CA VAL A 21 6.29 -19.99 -21.24
C VAL A 21 5.19 -18.96 -20.99
N GLN A 22 3.93 -19.30 -21.25
CA GLN A 22 2.78 -18.46 -20.91
C GLN A 22 2.71 -18.16 -19.40
N LEU A 23 2.88 -19.18 -18.56
CA LEU A 23 2.89 -19.02 -17.10
C LEU A 23 4.05 -18.15 -16.60
N ILE A 24 5.26 -18.33 -17.16
CA ILE A 24 6.43 -17.50 -16.81
C ILE A 24 6.15 -16.03 -17.10
N TRP A 25 5.70 -15.71 -18.31
CA TRP A 25 5.35 -14.34 -18.67
C TRP A 25 4.22 -13.78 -17.82
N GLY A 26 3.22 -14.60 -17.53
CA GLY A 26 2.10 -14.21 -16.69
C GLY A 26 2.51 -13.88 -15.25
N ILE A 27 3.36 -14.71 -14.64
CA ILE A 27 3.89 -14.46 -13.29
C ILE A 27 4.77 -13.20 -13.27
N LEU A 28 5.61 -13.00 -14.28
CA LEU A 28 6.45 -11.80 -14.39
C LEU A 28 5.62 -10.52 -14.48
N LEU A 29 4.58 -10.52 -15.32
CA LEU A 29 3.68 -9.37 -15.45
C LEU A 29 2.89 -9.12 -14.16
N LEU A 30 2.35 -10.18 -13.54
CA LEU A 30 1.63 -10.06 -12.26
C LEU A 30 2.55 -9.52 -11.15
N GLY A 31 3.79 -10.02 -11.09
CA GLY A 31 4.80 -9.55 -10.14
C GLY A 31 5.19 -8.08 -10.39
N ALA A 32 5.28 -7.66 -11.65
CA ALA A 32 5.55 -6.27 -12.00
C ALA A 32 4.42 -5.33 -11.57
N ILE A 33 3.15 -5.72 -11.76
CA ILE A 33 2.01 -4.92 -11.31
C ILE A 33 1.95 -4.89 -9.78
N GLN A 34 2.16 -6.03 -9.13
CA GLN A 34 2.17 -6.15 -7.67
C GLN A 34 3.29 -5.32 -7.03
N SER A 35 4.45 -5.20 -7.67
CA SER A 35 5.57 -4.42 -7.12
C SER A 35 5.26 -2.92 -7.07
N ILE A 36 4.52 -2.38 -8.04
CA ILE A 36 4.07 -0.99 -8.05
C ILE A 36 3.17 -0.72 -6.83
N LEU A 37 2.22 -1.63 -6.56
CA LEU A 37 1.37 -1.55 -5.37
C LEU A 37 2.20 -1.61 -4.09
N THR A 38 3.14 -2.55 -4.00
CA THR A 38 4.03 -2.69 -2.83
C THR A 38 4.85 -1.42 -2.58
N VAL A 39 5.45 -0.84 -3.61
CA VAL A 39 6.24 0.40 -3.50
C VAL A 39 5.36 1.56 -3.04
N GLY A 40 4.17 1.72 -3.62
CA GLY A 40 3.24 2.78 -3.23
C GLY A 40 2.86 2.70 -1.75
N ILE A 41 2.51 1.52 -1.27
CA ILE A 41 2.16 1.31 0.14
C ILE A 41 3.39 1.46 1.05
N HIS A 42 4.58 1.10 0.59
CA HIS A 42 5.81 1.32 1.35
C HIS A 42 6.14 2.81 1.49
N CYS A 43 5.98 3.62 0.43
CA CYS A 43 6.12 5.07 0.54
C CYS A 43 5.11 5.66 1.53
N CYS A 44 3.88 5.15 1.56
CA CYS A 44 2.86 5.54 2.55
C CYS A 44 3.33 5.24 3.99
N GLU A 45 3.91 4.06 4.20
CA GLU A 45 4.50 3.67 5.49
C GLU A 45 5.63 4.63 5.90
N LEU A 46 6.54 4.95 4.99
CA LEU A 46 7.62 5.91 5.25
C LEU A 46 7.08 7.26 5.74
N ILE A 47 6.03 7.79 5.11
CA ILE A 47 5.41 9.06 5.53
C ILE A 47 4.84 8.95 6.95
N THR A 48 4.20 7.84 7.30
CA THR A 48 3.69 7.65 8.67
C THR A 48 4.78 7.48 9.72
N THR A 49 5.90 6.84 9.36
CA THR A 49 7.05 6.74 10.25
C THR A 49 7.68 8.11 10.48
N LEU A 50 7.84 8.91 9.41
CA LEU A 50 8.33 10.29 9.53
C LEU A 50 7.42 11.13 10.44
N ALA A 51 6.10 11.05 10.25
CA ALA A 51 5.13 11.77 11.08
C ALA A 51 5.16 11.34 12.56
N ARG A 52 5.49 10.07 12.85
CA ARG A 52 5.66 9.58 14.22
C ARG A 52 6.97 10.08 14.82
N ASP A 53 8.05 10.01 14.06
CA ASP A 53 9.37 10.40 14.52
C ASP A 53 9.42 11.92 14.79
N GLU A 54 8.70 12.73 14.00
CA GLU A 54 8.47 14.17 14.26
C GLU A 54 7.81 14.43 15.62
N ARG A 55 6.88 13.56 16.05
CA ARG A 55 6.22 13.67 17.37
C ARG A 55 7.18 13.35 18.50
N VAL A 56 8.03 12.33 18.32
CA VAL A 56 9.06 11.96 19.30
C VAL A 56 10.11 13.07 19.41
N TRP A 57 10.54 13.62 18.28
CA TRP A 57 11.43 14.77 18.21
C TRP A 57 10.87 15.96 19.00
N ARG A 58 9.57 16.25 18.81
CA ARG A 58 8.87 17.30 19.58
C ARG A 58 8.78 17.03 21.08
N ALA A 59 8.48 15.78 21.45
CA ALA A 59 8.42 15.39 22.84
C ALA A 59 9.77 15.61 23.55
N ALA A 60 10.89 15.47 22.84
CA ALA A 60 12.23 15.64 23.39
C ALA A 60 12.49 17.05 23.98
N SER A 61 11.89 18.12 23.44
CA SER A 61 12.00 19.47 24.04
C SER A 61 10.92 19.80 25.05
N SER A 62 9.90 18.94 25.19
CA SER A 62 8.83 19.18 26.15
C SER A 62 9.36 18.98 27.58
N VAL A 63 8.66 19.56 28.56
CA VAL A 63 8.98 19.40 30.00
C VAL A 63 9.05 17.92 30.41
N ASN A 64 8.31 17.05 29.73
CA ASN A 64 8.27 15.62 30.00
C ASN A 64 9.35 14.80 29.24
N GLY A 65 10.08 15.42 28.31
CA GLY A 65 11.06 14.77 27.45
C GLY A 65 10.49 13.73 26.49
N ALA A 66 11.35 13.18 25.65
CA ALA A 66 11.03 11.98 24.88
C ALA A 66 11.16 10.77 25.80
N ARG A 67 10.22 9.81 25.69
CA ARG A 67 10.28 8.53 26.41
C ARG A 67 10.74 7.42 25.46
N PRO A 68 12.06 7.24 25.26
CA PRO A 68 12.61 6.20 24.38
C PRO A 68 12.45 4.77 24.94
N ASP A 69 12.09 4.66 26.22
CA ASP A 69 12.02 3.48 27.08
C ASP A 69 10.71 2.68 26.97
N GLY A 70 9.89 2.95 25.95
CA GLY A 70 8.66 2.21 25.67
C GLY A 70 8.89 0.92 24.87
N ASN A 71 8.11 -0.13 25.15
CA ASN A 71 8.09 -1.33 24.33
C ASN A 71 7.77 -0.95 22.86
N PRO A 72 8.65 -1.26 21.88
CA PRO A 72 8.48 -0.83 20.50
C PRO A 72 7.20 -1.36 19.86
N LEU A 73 6.76 -2.56 20.24
CA LEU A 73 5.46 -3.10 19.78
C LEU A 73 4.29 -2.28 20.32
N LYS A 74 4.35 -1.80 21.57
CA LYS A 74 3.30 -0.92 22.12
C LYS A 74 3.28 0.44 21.43
N VAL A 75 4.42 0.95 21.02
CA VAL A 75 4.52 2.24 20.30
C VAL A 75 3.97 2.13 18.89
N VAL A 76 4.31 1.05 18.18
CA VAL A 76 3.84 0.79 16.81
C VAL A 76 2.36 0.43 16.79
N LEU A 77 1.92 -0.52 17.62
CA LEU A 77 0.51 -0.94 17.69
C LEU A 77 -0.37 0.10 18.40
N GLY A 78 0.20 0.97 19.23
CA GLY A 78 -0.53 2.07 19.88
C GLY A 78 -0.76 3.29 18.99
N SER A 79 -0.08 3.38 17.85
CA SER A 79 -0.27 4.45 16.87
C SER A 79 -1.36 4.05 15.88
N TRP A 80 -2.46 4.81 15.86
CA TRP A 80 -3.53 4.60 14.88
C TRP A 80 -3.03 4.74 13.43
N GLN A 81 -1.99 5.56 13.19
CA GLN A 81 -1.39 5.70 11.86
C GLN A 81 -0.68 4.42 11.42
N SER A 82 0.14 3.84 12.30
CA SER A 82 0.86 2.59 12.04
C SER A 82 -0.10 1.41 11.93
N MET A 83 -1.13 1.35 12.78
CA MET A 83 -2.14 0.29 12.73
C MET A 83 -2.96 0.35 11.43
N GLY A 84 -3.35 1.55 10.99
CA GLY A 84 -4.08 1.76 9.74
C GLY A 84 -3.33 1.20 8.52
N LEU A 85 -2.03 1.49 8.40
CA LEU A 85 -1.21 0.96 7.31
C LEU A 85 -0.84 -0.51 7.47
N LEU A 86 -0.64 -0.98 8.70
CA LEU A 86 -0.37 -2.39 8.98
C LEU A 86 -1.52 -3.29 8.50
N LEU A 87 -2.77 -2.83 8.65
CA LEU A 87 -3.96 -3.53 8.16
C LEU A 87 -4.19 -3.30 6.66
N ALA A 88 -3.92 -2.09 6.15
CA ALA A 88 -4.11 -1.77 4.74
C ALA A 88 -3.25 -2.65 3.82
N LYS A 89 -2.00 -2.93 4.19
CA LYS A 89 -1.07 -3.78 3.40
C LYS A 89 -1.66 -5.14 3.00
N PRO A 90 -1.98 -6.05 3.94
CA PRO A 90 -2.50 -7.37 3.59
C PRO A 90 -3.85 -7.27 2.88
N LEU A 91 -4.71 -6.30 3.26
CA LEU A 91 -6.01 -6.12 2.63
C LEU A 91 -5.89 -5.70 1.16
N ILE A 92 -5.05 -4.72 0.83
CA ILE A 92 -4.86 -4.26 -0.55
C ILE A 92 -4.27 -5.37 -1.42
N HIS A 93 -3.26 -6.09 -0.92
CA HIS A 93 -2.67 -7.21 -1.67
C HIS A 93 -3.66 -8.36 -1.87
N TRP A 94 -4.51 -8.62 -0.88
CA TRP A 94 -5.55 -9.63 -1.01
C TRP A 94 -6.62 -9.22 -2.04
N VAL A 95 -7.12 -7.99 -1.97
CA VAL A 95 -8.10 -7.45 -2.94
C VAL A 95 -7.49 -7.41 -4.34
N PHE A 96 -6.20 -7.11 -4.48
CA PHE A 96 -5.49 -7.20 -5.76
C PHE A 96 -5.53 -8.63 -6.33
N GLY A 97 -5.28 -9.66 -5.52
CA GLY A 97 -5.37 -11.05 -5.95
C GLY A 97 -6.79 -11.49 -6.36
N LEU A 98 -7.82 -10.87 -5.79
CA LEU A 98 -9.21 -11.05 -6.22
C LEU A 98 -9.52 -10.27 -7.51
N ALA A 99 -8.90 -9.10 -7.69
CA ALA A 99 -9.08 -8.23 -8.84
C ALA A 99 -8.37 -8.74 -10.09
N VAL A 100 -7.18 -9.33 -9.95
CA VAL A 100 -6.37 -9.84 -11.05
C VAL A 100 -5.96 -11.28 -10.75
N SER A 101 -6.43 -12.20 -11.59
CA SER A 101 -6.06 -13.60 -11.53
C SER A 101 -5.55 -14.07 -12.89
N MET A 102 -4.72 -15.11 -12.89
CA MET A 102 -4.21 -15.74 -14.09
C MET A 102 -4.71 -17.18 -14.15
N GLU A 103 -5.37 -17.53 -15.25
CA GLU A 103 -5.85 -18.88 -15.53
C GLU A 103 -4.97 -19.52 -16.60
N ALA A 104 -4.46 -20.72 -16.29
CA ALA A 104 -3.54 -21.42 -17.18
C ALA A 104 -4.22 -21.76 -18.51
N GLY A 105 -3.59 -21.39 -19.63
CA GLY A 105 -4.15 -21.57 -20.98
C GLY A 105 -5.14 -20.50 -21.42
N ARG A 106 -5.81 -19.79 -20.49
CA ARG A 106 -6.74 -18.70 -20.84
C ARG A 106 -6.09 -17.33 -20.80
N GLY A 107 -5.19 -17.04 -19.85
CA GLY A 107 -4.56 -15.73 -19.68
C GLY A 107 -5.03 -15.01 -18.41
N PHE A 108 -5.12 -13.68 -18.44
CA PHE A 108 -5.51 -12.88 -17.28
C PHE A 108 -7.01 -12.62 -17.23
N VAL A 109 -7.56 -12.71 -16.03
CA VAL A 109 -8.94 -12.38 -15.71
C VAL A 109 -8.94 -11.26 -14.70
N ILE A 110 -9.55 -10.13 -15.09
CA ILE A 110 -9.64 -8.92 -14.29
C ILE A 110 -11.10 -8.72 -13.89
N SER A 111 -11.38 -8.80 -12.59
CA SER A 111 -12.71 -8.57 -12.03
C SER A 111 -12.92 -7.08 -11.75
N GLY A 112 -13.90 -6.48 -12.42
CA GLY A 112 -14.20 -5.05 -12.33
C GLY A 112 -14.69 -4.60 -10.94
N GLU A 113 -15.39 -5.47 -10.21
CA GLU A 113 -15.85 -5.18 -8.84
C GLU A 113 -14.67 -5.03 -7.87
N PHE A 114 -13.75 -6.00 -7.87
CA PHE A 114 -12.56 -5.96 -7.01
C PHE A 114 -11.56 -4.92 -7.50
N MET A 115 -11.47 -4.67 -8.81
CA MET A 115 -10.67 -3.56 -9.35
C MET A 115 -11.19 -2.21 -8.87
N SER A 116 -12.52 -2.03 -8.83
CA SER A 116 -13.13 -0.81 -8.31
C SER A 116 -12.89 -0.67 -6.80
N ALA A 117 -12.98 -1.78 -6.04
CA ALA A 117 -12.66 -1.80 -4.62
C ALA A 117 -11.18 -1.48 -4.36
N LEU A 118 -10.27 -2.03 -5.16
CA LEU A 118 -8.83 -1.75 -5.11
C LEU A 118 -8.58 -0.26 -5.36
N GLY A 119 -9.17 0.31 -6.41
CA GLY A 119 -9.06 1.73 -6.73
C GLY A 119 -9.56 2.62 -5.60
N GLY A 120 -10.74 2.30 -5.04
CA GLY A 120 -11.28 3.01 -3.87
C GLY A 120 -10.38 2.91 -2.64
N GLY A 121 -9.82 1.73 -2.36
CA GLY A 121 -8.87 1.50 -1.28
C GLY A 121 -7.58 2.32 -1.45
N MET A 122 -7.02 2.37 -2.67
CA MET A 122 -5.84 3.18 -2.97
C MET A 122 -6.10 4.67 -2.81
N ILE A 123 -7.28 5.17 -3.23
CA ILE A 123 -7.69 6.56 -3.02
C ILE A 123 -7.81 6.86 -1.52
N ALA A 124 -8.41 5.96 -0.73
CA ALA A 124 -8.55 6.14 0.71
C ALA A 124 -7.19 6.20 1.42
N ILE A 125 -6.25 5.31 1.05
CA ILE A 125 -4.88 5.33 1.58
C ILE A 125 -4.17 6.62 1.18
N ALA A 126 -4.27 7.03 -0.09
CA ALA A 126 -3.68 8.27 -0.57
C ALA A 126 -4.22 9.48 0.21
N ALA A 127 -5.54 9.58 0.38
CA ALA A 127 -6.17 10.64 1.17
C ALA A 127 -5.71 10.64 2.63
N PHE A 128 -5.62 9.46 3.26
CA PHE A 128 -5.13 9.28 4.62
C PHE A 128 -3.67 9.75 4.77
N VAL A 129 -2.78 9.36 3.84
CA VAL A 129 -1.37 9.75 3.86
C VAL A 129 -1.19 11.23 3.54
N THR A 130 -1.92 11.76 2.55
CA THR A 130 -1.92 13.19 2.25
C THR A 130 -2.39 14.01 3.44
N PHE A 131 -3.42 13.57 4.16
CA PHE A 131 -3.87 14.21 5.39
C PHE A 131 -2.76 14.22 6.46
N ILE A 132 -2.02 13.13 6.61
CA ILE A 132 -0.88 13.07 7.55
C ILE A 132 0.25 13.99 7.09
N GLY A 133 0.63 13.94 5.82
CA GLY A 133 1.78 14.70 5.28
C GLY A 133 1.54 16.20 5.18
N THR A 134 0.30 16.65 5.02
CA THR A 134 -0.04 18.08 4.93
C THR A 134 -0.20 18.77 6.28
N ARG A 135 -0.26 18.00 7.38
CA ARG A 135 -0.33 18.54 8.73
C ARG A 135 1.02 19.15 9.10
N ARG A 136 1.11 20.48 8.99
CA ARG A 136 2.32 21.21 9.35
C ARG A 136 2.63 21.04 10.83
N PRO A 137 3.88 20.72 11.19
CA PRO A 137 4.26 20.61 12.58
C PRO A 137 4.36 22.02 13.22
N GLU A 138 3.58 22.29 14.26
CA GLU A 138 3.61 23.57 15.00
C GLU A 138 4.53 23.46 16.23
N GLY A 139 5.25 24.53 16.55
CA GLY A 139 6.08 24.62 17.75
C GLY A 139 7.44 25.29 17.53
N PRO A 140 8.18 25.53 18.63
CA PRO A 140 9.46 26.26 18.60
C PRO A 140 10.62 25.44 18.03
N GLN A 141 10.51 24.11 18.01
CA GLN A 141 11.53 23.26 17.40
C GLN A 141 11.38 23.24 15.87
N PRO A 142 12.50 23.33 15.13
CA PRO A 142 12.47 23.11 13.69
C PRO A 142 11.95 21.71 13.38
N ALA A 143 11.34 21.54 12.21
CA ALA A 143 10.87 20.25 11.75
C ALA A 143 12.03 19.24 11.79
N ALA A 144 11.80 18.03 12.33
CA ALA A 144 12.81 16.98 12.45
C ALA A 144 13.44 16.66 11.09
N PHE A 145 12.64 16.80 10.04
CA PHE A 145 13.02 16.51 8.68
C PHE A 145 13.24 17.77 7.80
N GLY A 146 13.08 19.00 8.32
CA GLY A 146 13.30 20.21 7.53
C GLY A 146 12.21 20.50 6.48
N HIS A 147 12.58 21.06 5.31
CA HIS A 147 11.64 21.51 4.26
C HIS A 147 11.25 20.44 3.22
N ILE A 148 11.63 19.17 3.41
CA ILE A 148 11.38 18.10 2.43
C ILE A 148 9.89 17.83 2.20
#